data_AF-A0A661NK10-F1
#
_entry.id   AF-A0A661NK10-F1
#
_cell.length_a   1.000
_cell.length_b   1.000
_cell.length_c   1.000
_cell.angle_alpha   90.00
_cell.angle_beta   90.00
_cell.angle_gamma   90.00
#
_symmetry.space_group_name_H-M   'P 1'
#
loop_
_entity.id
_entity.type
_entity.pdbx_description
1 polymer ?
#
loop_
_entity_poly.entity_id
_entity_poly.type
_entity_poly.pdbx_seq_one_letter_code
_entity_poly.pdbx_strand_id
1 'polypeptide(L)' 'MGEPAREPPAGFDDLPVDEQIEYVQFLWNRIAALPDRIPVPEWHQKVLDERLADLAANPDDGAAWEDVEKRLRSGIPKKA' A
#
# COMPACT_ATOMS: atom_id res chain seq x y z
N MET A 1 24.17 -8.24 -10.76
CA MET A 1 23.19 -7.79 -9.75
C MET A 1 23.84 -7.98 -8.40
N GLY A 2 24.15 -6.90 -7.68
CA GLY A 2 24.69 -7.02 -6.32
C GLY A 2 23.65 -7.66 -5.41
N GLU A 3 24.07 -8.41 -4.40
CA GLU A 3 23.14 -8.93 -3.41
C GLU A 3 22.35 -7.75 -2.80
N PRO A 4 21.02 -7.81 -2.74
CA PRO A 4 20.27 -6.79 -2.02
C PRO A 4 20.71 -6.81 -0.56
N ALA A 5 20.71 -5.64 0.08
CA ALA A 5 20.93 -5.53 1.52
C ALA A 5 19.96 -6.49 2.23
N ARG A 6 20.50 -7.56 2.83
CA ARG A 6 19.71 -8.54 3.60
C ARG A 6 19.47 -8.09 5.03
N GLU A 7 20.21 -7.07 5.47
CA GLU A 7 20.21 -6.57 6.84
C GLU A 7 19.82 -5.08 6.86
N PRO A 8 19.06 -4.65 7.89
CA PRO A 8 18.76 -3.24 8.09
C PRO A 8 20.05 -2.45 8.36
N PRO A 9 20.04 -1.12 8.15
CA PRO A 9 21.20 -0.30 8.45
C PRO A 9 21.55 -0.36 9.94
N ALA A 10 22.84 -0.23 10.25
CA ALA A 10 23.32 -0.26 11.63
C ALA A 10 22.56 0.73 12.53
N GLY A 11 22.17 0.27 13.72
CA GLY A 11 21.42 1.05 14.71
C GLY A 11 19.90 1.05 14.51
N PHE A 12 19.37 0.47 13.43
CA PHE A 12 17.92 0.37 13.22
C PHE A 12 17.23 -0.48 14.30
N ASP A 13 17.81 -1.63 14.65
CA ASP A 13 17.21 -2.55 15.63
C ASP A 13 17.32 -2.03 17.08
N ASP A 14 18.14 -1.02 17.33
CA ASP A 14 18.26 -0.35 18.64
C ASP A 14 17.19 0.74 18.84
N LEU A 15 16.47 1.14 17.77
CA LEU A 15 15.41 2.12 17.85
C LEU A 15 14.16 1.53 18.55
N PRO A 16 13.41 2.34 19.31
CA PRO A 16 12.05 2.02 19.70
C PRO A 16 11.19 1.63 18.48
N VAL A 17 10.22 0.74 18.67
CA VAL A 17 9.41 0.20 17.56
C VAL A 17 8.64 1.29 16.81
N ASP A 18 8.15 2.31 17.52
CA ASP A 18 7.51 3.48 16.93
C ASP A 18 8.48 4.27 16.03
N GLU A 19 9.71 4.49 16.47
CA GLU A 19 10.76 5.12 15.66
C GLU A 19 11.16 4.27 14.45
N GLN A 20 11.21 2.94 14.58
CA GLN A 20 11.43 2.04 13.45
C GLN A 20 10.33 2.18 12.39
N ILE A 21 9.06 2.23 12.82
CA ILE A 21 7.91 2.41 11.93
C ILE A 21 7.99 3.77 11.23
N GLU A 22 8.26 4.85 11.97
CA GLU A 22 8.41 6.18 11.39
C GLU A 22 9.55 6.24 10.38
N TYR A 23 10.69 5.61 10.69
CA TYR A 23 11.83 5.52 9.79
C TYR A 23 11.49 4.78 8.49
N VAL A 24 10.83 3.62 8.59
CA VAL A 24 10.36 2.87 7.42
C VAL A 24 9.38 3.70 6.59
N GLN A 25 8.44 4.39 7.24
CA GLN A 25 7.47 5.25 6.56
C GLN A 25 8.16 6.42 5.84
N PHE A 26 9.17 7.03 6.46
CA PHE A 26 9.96 8.09 5.84
C PHE A 26 10.70 7.59 4.58
N LEU A 27 11.35 6.42 4.67
CA LEU A 27 12.00 5.80 3.52
C LEU A 27 11.00 5.46 2.42
N TRP A 28 9.85 4.89 2.79
CA TRP A 28 8.78 4.57 1.85
C TRP A 28 8.26 5.82 1.13
N ASN A 29 8.02 6.91 1.85
CA ASN A 29 7.60 8.18 1.25
C ASN A 29 8.61 8.70 0.23
N ARG A 30 9.92 8.56 0.51
CA ARG A 30 10.98 8.95 -0.42
C ARG A 30 10.99 8.08 -1.69
N ILE A 31 10.73 6.77 -1.57
CA ILE A 31 10.61 5.87 -2.72
C ILE A 31 9.37 6.22 -3.54
N ALA A 32 8.22 6.37 -2.86
CA ALA A 32 6.94 6.69 -3.48
C ALA A 32 6.90 8.07 -4.16
N ALA A 33 7.77 9.00 -3.77
CA ALA A 33 7.93 10.30 -4.42
C ALA A 33 8.50 10.23 -5.85
N LEU A 34 8.97 9.05 -6.28
CA LEU A 34 9.56 8.83 -7.62
C LEU A 34 8.78 7.73 -8.39
N PRO A 35 7.48 7.92 -8.65
CA PRO A 35 6.62 6.86 -9.19
C PRO A 35 7.11 6.35 -10.56
N ASP A 36 7.64 7.23 -11.42
CA ASP A 36 8.10 6.87 -12.76
C ASP A 36 9.33 5.95 -12.76
N ARG A 37 10.03 5.82 -11.62
CA ARG A 37 11.20 4.94 -11.48
C ARG A 37 10.84 3.51 -11.08
N ILE A 38 9.58 3.27 -10.71
CA ILE A 38 9.09 1.97 -10.29
C ILE A 38 8.40 1.33 -11.51
N PRO A 39 9.03 0.36 -12.19
CA PRO A 39 8.41 -0.26 -13.35
C PRO A 39 7.14 -0.98 -12.91
N VAL A 40 6.05 -0.79 -13.65
CA VAL A 40 4.79 -1.52 -13.45
C VAL A 40 4.89 -2.84 -14.21
N PRO A 41 4.98 -4.01 -13.53
CA PRO A 41 5.04 -5.29 -14.21
C PRO A 41 3.79 -5.52 -15.06
N GLU A 42 3.94 -6.17 -16.21
CA GLU A 42 2.83 -6.45 -17.12
C GLU A 42 1.67 -7.18 -16.42
N TRP A 43 1.98 -8.08 -15.50
CA TRP A 43 0.95 -8.81 -14.76
C TRP A 43 0.13 -7.90 -13.82
N HIS A 44 0.67 -6.78 -13.32
CA HIS A 44 -0.13 -5.79 -12.58
C HIS A 44 -1.16 -5.16 -13.51
N GLN A 45 -0.75 -4.78 -14.73
CA GLN A 45 -1.62 -4.16 -15.72
C GLN A 45 -2.75 -5.12 -16.11
N LYS A 46 -2.41 -6.39 -16.37
CA LYS A 46 -3.39 -7.43 -16.68
C LYS A 46 -4.45 -7.58 -15.59
N VAL A 47 -4.05 -7.59 -14.31
CA VAL A 47 -4.99 -7.67 -13.19
C VAL A 47 -5.90 -6.43 -13.13
N LEU A 48 -5.38 -5.24 -13.45
CA LEU A 48 -6.19 -4.03 -13.52
C LEU A 48 -7.20 -4.11 -14.67
N ASP A 49 -6.78 -4.55 -15.85
CA ASP A 49 -7.64 -4.70 -17.01
C ASP A 49 -8.78 -5.70 -16.74
N GLU A 50 -8.46 -6.85 -16.14
CA GLU A 50 -9.44 -7.87 -15.73
C GLU A 50 -10.48 -7.27 -14.76
N ARG A 51 -10.02 -6.59 -13.70
CA ARG A 51 -10.92 -5.99 -12.70
C ARG A 51 -11.78 -4.86 -13.25
N LEU A 52 -11.24 -4.06 -14.18
CA LEU A 52 -12.00 -3.00 -14.82
C LEU A 52 -13.07 -3.57 -15.77
N ALA A 53 -12.75 -4.63 -16.51
CA ALA A 53 -13.73 -5.33 -17.34
C ALA A 53 -14.85 -5.97 -16.51
N ASP A 54 -14.51 -6.61 -15.39
CA ASP A 54 -15.49 -7.20 -14.47
C ASP A 54 -16.42 -6.14 -13.87
N LEU A 55 -15.89 -4.98 -13.47
CA LEU A 55 -16.69 -3.85 -12.98
C LEU A 55 -17.59 -3.26 -14.06
N ALA A 56 -17.11 -3.17 -15.31
CA ALA A 56 -17.93 -2.71 -16.43
C ALA A 56 -19.07 -3.68 -16.75
N ALA A 57 -18.82 -5.00 -16.61
CA ALA A 57 -19.83 -6.04 -16.80
C ALA A 57 -20.81 -6.13 -15.62
N ASN A 58 -20.37 -5.84 -14.40
CA ASN A 58 -21.16 -5.91 -13.17
C ASN A 58 -21.03 -4.60 -12.35
N PRO A 59 -21.67 -3.49 -12.79
CA PRO A 59 -21.49 -2.19 -12.14
C PRO A 59 -21.90 -2.16 -10.66
N ASP A 60 -22.83 -3.02 -10.26
CA ASP A 60 -23.37 -3.10 -8.90
C ASP A 60 -22.46 -3.87 -7.92
N ASP A 61 -21.43 -4.58 -8.42
CA ASP A 61 -20.46 -5.31 -7.58
C ASP A 61 -19.38 -4.39 -6.98
N GLY A 62 -19.27 -3.17 -7.52
CA GLY A 62 -18.38 -2.12 -7.02
C GLY A 62 -19.03 -1.24 -5.97
N ALA A 63 -18.20 -0.57 -5.17
CA ALA A 63 -18.64 0.51 -4.29
C ALA A 63 -17.64 1.66 -4.36
N ALA A 64 -18.15 2.90 -4.29
CA ALA A 64 -17.31 4.07 -4.13
C ALA A 64 -16.47 3.92 -2.86
N TRP A 65 -15.21 4.36 -2.92
CA TRP A 65 -14.28 4.23 -1.79
C TRP A 65 -14.83 4.93 -0.53
N GLU A 66 -15.49 6.07 -0.69
CA GLU A 66 -16.10 6.83 0.40
C GLU A 66 -17.17 6.02 1.14
N ASP A 67 -17.94 5.19 0.43
CA ASP A 67 -18.99 4.37 1.03
C ASP A 67 -18.42 3.13 1.73
N VAL A 68 -17.36 2.54 1.15
CA VAL A 68 -16.57 1.50 1.81
C VAL A 68 -15.92 2.02 3.09
N GLU A 69 -15.31 3.20 3.05
CA GLU A 69 -14.66 3.84 4.19
C GLU A 69 -15.68 4.12 5.31
N LYS A 70 -16.84 4.71 4.98
CA LYS A 70 -17.91 4.94 5.96
C LYS A 70 -18.33 3.64 6.63
N ARG A 71 -18.58 2.57 5.85
CA ARG A 71 -18.97 1.26 6.38
C ARG A 71 -17.93 0.71 7.35
N LEU A 72 -16.64 0.78 7.01
CA LEU A 72 -15.55 0.33 7.87
C LEU A 72 -15.49 1.14 9.17
N ARG A 73 -15.60 2.47 9.09
CA ARG A 73 -15.57 3.34 10.29
C ARG A 73 -16.78 3.13 11.20
N SER A 74 -17.96 2.87 10.65
CA SER A 74 -19.16 2.55 11.43
C SER A 74 -19.07 1.20 12.16
N GLY A 75 -18.28 0.25 11.63
CA GLY A 75 -18.04 -1.05 12.25
C GLY A 75 -16.99 -1.07 13.36
N ILE A 76 -16.24 0.03 13.53
CA ILE A 76 -15.23 0.13 14.61
C ILE A 76 -15.96 0.56 15.89
N PRO A 77 -15.96 -0.27 16.96
CA PRO A 77 -16.57 0.12 18.23
C PRO A 77 -15.87 1.38 18.75
N LYS A 78 -16.65 2.42 19.05
CA LYS A 78 -16.13 3.60 19.73
C LYS A 78 -15.64 3.17 21.11
N LYS A 79 -14.34 3.30 21.39
CA LYS A 79 -13.83 3.16 22.75
C LYS A 79 -14.58 4.13 23.66
N ALA A 80 -15.19 3.60 24.71
CA ALA A 80 -15.80 4.35 25.80
C ALA A 80 -14.73 5.04 26.64
#